data_AF-A0A9X3X6P4-F1
#
_entry.id   AF-A0A9X3X6P4-F1
#
_cell.length_a   1.000
_cell.length_b   1.000
_cell.length_c   1.000
_cell.angle_alpha   90.00
_cell.angle_beta   90.00
_cell.angle_gamma   90.00
#
_symmetry.space_group_name_H-M   'P 1'
#
loop_
_entity.id
_entity.type
_entity.pdbx_description
1 polymer ?
#
loop_
_entity_poly.entity_id
_entity_poly.type
_entity_poly.pdbx_seq_one_letter_code
_entity_poly.pdbx_strand_id
1 'polypeptide(L)'
;MRRATSSPRLLGPAALLLLAACSKDPAPPAPAVASATPVAAPAPSEAAPAPAPETTAAAASEKPKNIVRSSRPTPIEWCQAPIAKLGWEGHDEGDLVEACKMIEVREWVMIGCPQNGRRENNKHLGRYDRALPGGGSMATDDEVSAADLESSDAVVISLRPGTKAKPAFTYRPFEHPEWIKDETFTIELPESASGLEDRLFNGGAWPSFEARDTSRCEEMAAAAKAEAAAKAEAAAKAQAEEDAKILPDVEGISAAPADEAFAAEKEVLVTGSGAVGCKTKVLESWFWMRCEGKVKITGLDIEKGRRQTQTKASTEEGVSKLLVPYVEGTDLRAKITFEGGEKFLKLRWPKGKRPFQVGTIGETR
;
A
#
# COMPACT_ATOMS: atom_id res chain seq x y z
N MET A 1 56.29 1.34 -26.43
CA MET A 1 55.42 0.27 -26.97
C MET A 1 53.99 0.55 -26.51
N ARG A 2 53.16 1.14 -27.39
CA ARG A 2 51.74 1.44 -27.12
C ARG A 2 50.91 0.51 -28.00
N ARG A 3 49.97 -0.25 -27.42
CA ARG A 3 48.91 -0.94 -28.17
C ARG A 3 47.58 -0.30 -27.81
N ALA A 4 47.01 0.40 -28.78
CA ALA A 4 45.62 0.82 -28.79
C ALA A 4 44.78 -0.32 -29.38
N THR A 5 43.73 -0.72 -28.68
CA THR A 5 42.70 -1.62 -29.20
C THR A 5 41.46 -0.80 -29.52
N SER A 6 41.16 -0.73 -30.82
CA SER A 6 39.96 -0.14 -31.40
C SER A 6 38.76 -1.08 -31.27
N SER A 7 37.64 -0.58 -30.77
CA SER A 7 36.35 -1.27 -30.85
C SER A 7 35.59 -0.88 -32.12
N PRO A 8 35.01 -1.82 -32.88
CA PRO A 8 34.21 -1.51 -34.05
C PRO A 8 32.79 -1.10 -33.64
N ARG A 9 32.30 0.01 -34.22
CA ARG A 9 30.89 0.41 -34.21
C ARG A 9 30.11 -0.47 -35.18
N LEU A 10 29.11 -1.20 -34.67
CA LEU A 10 28.09 -1.85 -35.49
C LEU A 10 26.98 -0.83 -35.79
N LEU A 11 26.86 -0.49 -37.08
CA LEU A 11 25.71 0.18 -37.67
C LEU A 11 24.55 -0.83 -37.78
N GLY A 12 23.44 -0.55 -37.09
CA GLY A 12 22.16 -1.22 -37.31
C GLY A 12 21.26 -0.41 -38.25
N PRO A 13 20.47 -1.06 -39.12
CA PRO A 13 19.77 -0.41 -40.22
C PRO A 13 18.50 0.32 -39.76
N ALA A 14 18.20 1.38 -40.51
CA ALA A 14 16.98 2.16 -40.46
C ALA A 14 15.75 1.30 -40.77
N ALA A 15 14.74 1.35 -39.89
CA ALA A 15 13.40 0.88 -40.17
C ALA A 15 12.49 2.09 -40.46
N LEU A 16 11.98 2.10 -41.69
CA LEU A 16 11.06 3.04 -42.29
C LEU A 16 9.61 2.77 -41.82
N LEU A 17 8.86 3.85 -41.61
CA LEU A 17 7.44 4.07 -41.96
C LEU A 17 6.34 3.11 -41.42
N LEU A 18 5.45 3.67 -40.58
CA LEU A 18 3.99 3.56 -40.76
C LEU A 18 3.27 4.71 -40.05
N LEU A 19 2.82 5.68 -40.85
CA LEU A 19 1.84 6.71 -40.49
C LEU A 19 0.46 6.05 -40.41
N ALA A 20 -0.08 5.90 -39.20
CA ALA A 20 -1.49 5.60 -39.00
C ALA A 20 -2.25 6.92 -38.80
N ALA A 21 -2.95 7.36 -39.85
CA ALA A 21 -3.96 8.40 -39.77
C ALA A 21 -5.24 7.78 -39.20
N CYS A 22 -5.60 8.08 -37.95
CA CYS A 22 -6.92 7.79 -37.41
C CYS A 22 -7.81 9.03 -37.56
N SER A 23 -8.78 8.89 -38.46
CA SER A 23 -9.89 9.79 -38.71
C SER A 23 -10.66 10.08 -37.42
N LYS A 24 -10.96 11.36 -37.20
CA LYS A 24 -11.74 11.88 -36.09
C LYS A 24 -13.22 11.83 -36.50
N ASP A 25 -13.94 10.81 -36.01
CA ASP A 25 -15.40 10.75 -36.16
C ASP A 25 -16.08 11.83 -35.30
N PRO A 26 -17.13 12.49 -35.80
CA PRO A 26 -17.90 13.49 -35.05
C PRO A 26 -18.79 12.83 -33.98
N ALA A 27 -18.79 13.42 -32.80
CA ALA A 27 -19.58 12.98 -31.65
C ALA A 27 -21.09 13.00 -31.92
N PRO A 28 -21.86 12.03 -31.39
CA PRO A 28 -23.31 12.05 -31.43
C PRO A 28 -23.88 13.16 -30.53
N PRO A 29 -25.05 13.74 -30.86
CA PRO A 29 -25.68 14.78 -30.05
C PRO A 29 -26.15 14.23 -28.70
N ALA A 30 -25.94 15.03 -27.66
CA ALA A 30 -26.34 14.72 -26.29
C ALA A 30 -27.87 14.59 -26.15
N PRO A 31 -28.39 13.65 -25.33
CA PRO A 31 -29.81 13.59 -25.01
C PRO A 31 -30.21 14.75 -24.10
N ALA A 32 -31.44 15.23 -24.31
CA ALA A 32 -32.06 16.33 -23.59
C ALA A 32 -32.18 16.04 -22.08
N VAL A 33 -31.72 17.00 -21.27
CA VAL A 33 -31.88 16.99 -19.81
C VAL A 33 -33.33 17.30 -19.47
N ALA A 34 -34.03 16.34 -18.88
CA ALA A 34 -35.34 16.56 -18.28
C ALA A 34 -35.18 17.32 -16.96
N SER A 35 -35.77 18.52 -16.90
CA SER A 35 -35.85 19.32 -15.69
C SER A 35 -36.72 18.62 -14.64
N ALA A 36 -36.10 18.14 -13.56
CA ALA A 36 -36.80 17.70 -12.36
C ALA A 36 -37.13 18.93 -11.49
N THR A 37 -38.40 19.06 -11.11
CA THR A 37 -38.90 20.04 -10.16
C THR A 37 -38.36 19.78 -8.74
N PRO A 38 -37.99 20.84 -7.98
CA PRO A 38 -37.54 20.67 -6.60
C PRO A 38 -38.72 20.32 -5.68
N VAL A 39 -38.59 19.21 -4.95
CA VAL A 39 -39.46 18.84 -3.83
C VAL A 39 -39.04 19.66 -2.61
N ALA A 40 -40.00 20.33 -1.98
CA ALA A 40 -39.80 21.19 -0.82
C ALA A 40 -39.27 20.39 0.40
N ALA A 41 -38.22 20.91 1.02
CA ALA A 41 -37.68 20.41 2.27
C ALA A 41 -38.54 20.88 3.47
N PRO A 42 -38.80 20.02 4.47
CA PRO A 42 -39.45 20.43 5.71
C PRO A 42 -38.51 21.28 6.59
N ALA A 43 -39.10 22.28 7.25
CA ALA A 43 -38.42 23.23 8.12
C ALA A 43 -37.76 22.56 9.35
N PRO A 44 -36.60 23.07 9.81
CA PRO A 44 -35.96 22.58 11.03
C PRO A 44 -36.75 22.98 12.27
N SER A 45 -36.98 22.00 13.14
CA SER A 45 -37.55 22.18 14.47
C SER A 45 -36.49 22.75 15.41
N GLU A 46 -36.83 23.84 16.07
CA GLU A 46 -36.02 24.61 17.02
C GLU A 46 -35.69 23.75 18.25
N ALA A 47 -34.44 23.28 18.35
CA ALA A 47 -33.94 22.51 19.48
C ALA A 47 -33.42 23.43 20.59
N ALA A 48 -33.80 23.11 21.83
CA ALA A 48 -33.45 23.84 23.05
C ALA A 48 -31.93 23.95 23.29
N PRO A 49 -31.46 25.02 23.97
CA PRO A 49 -30.04 25.27 24.22
C PRO A 49 -29.41 24.21 25.13
N ALA A 50 -28.26 23.67 24.71
CA ALA A 50 -27.45 22.74 25.48
C ALA A 50 -26.72 23.45 26.65
N PRO A 51 -26.52 22.77 27.80
CA PRO A 51 -25.78 23.31 28.94
C PRO A 51 -24.29 23.50 28.60
N ALA A 52 -23.72 24.57 29.17
CA ALA A 52 -22.32 24.94 28.96
C ALA A 52 -21.34 23.87 29.51
N PRO A 53 -20.23 23.59 28.81
CA PRO A 53 -19.25 22.60 29.25
C PRO A 53 -18.40 23.13 30.41
N GLU A 54 -18.35 22.37 31.51
CA GLU A 54 -17.43 22.58 32.62
C GLU A 54 -15.98 22.38 32.17
N THR A 55 -15.16 23.40 32.37
CA THR A 55 -13.74 23.41 31.99
C THR A 55 -12.94 22.60 33.00
N THR A 56 -12.69 21.33 32.69
CA THR A 56 -11.79 20.49 33.49
C THR A 56 -10.35 20.82 33.13
N ALA A 57 -9.59 21.37 34.08
CA ALA A 57 -8.18 21.65 33.94
C ALA A 57 -7.40 20.34 33.70
N ALA A 58 -6.91 20.13 32.48
CA ALA A 58 -6.11 18.99 32.11
C ALA A 58 -4.78 19.00 32.88
N ALA A 59 -4.54 17.97 33.68
CA ALA A 59 -3.25 17.73 34.30
C ALA A 59 -2.16 17.70 33.23
N ALA A 60 -1.07 18.45 33.47
CA ALA A 60 0.08 18.53 32.59
C ALA A 60 0.71 17.14 32.42
N SER A 61 0.33 16.45 31.33
CA SER A 61 0.92 15.19 30.92
C SER A 61 2.42 15.39 30.67
N GLU A 62 3.26 14.61 31.34
CA GLU A 62 4.71 14.62 31.17
C GLU A 62 5.02 14.39 29.68
N LYS A 63 5.67 15.36 29.02
CA LYS A 63 5.99 15.27 27.58
C LYS A 63 6.76 13.96 27.32
N PRO A 64 6.30 13.08 26.42
CA PRO A 64 6.96 11.82 26.13
C PRO A 64 8.37 12.09 25.59
N LYS A 65 9.39 11.62 26.31
CA LYS A 65 10.82 11.88 26.06
C LYS A 65 11.42 11.12 24.86
N ASN A 66 10.60 10.47 24.04
CA ASN A 66 11.08 9.63 22.94
C ASN A 66 10.45 10.06 21.61
N ILE A 67 11.29 10.59 20.72
CA ILE A 67 10.97 10.75 19.30
C ILE A 67 10.76 9.33 18.73
N VAL A 68 9.50 8.96 18.50
CA VAL A 68 9.15 7.64 17.98
C VAL A 68 9.69 7.52 16.57
N ARG A 69 10.54 6.51 16.34
CA ARG A 69 11.12 6.25 15.02
C ARG A 69 10.03 5.81 14.05
N SER A 70 9.79 6.60 13.02
CA SER A 70 8.92 6.27 11.92
C SER A 70 9.69 5.66 10.74
N SER A 71 8.96 4.99 9.85
CA SER A 71 9.47 4.67 8.53
C SER A 71 9.68 5.95 7.72
N ARG A 72 10.56 5.87 6.70
CA ARG A 72 10.73 6.93 5.70
C ARG A 72 9.36 7.33 5.13
N PRO A 73 9.08 8.62 4.95
CA PRO A 73 7.80 9.06 4.40
C PRO A 73 7.59 8.55 2.99
N THR A 74 6.33 8.29 2.67
CA THR A 74 5.88 7.94 1.33
C THR A 74 5.86 9.18 0.42
N PRO A 75 5.89 9.01 -0.92
CA PRO A 75 5.76 10.13 -1.84
C PRO A 75 4.52 11.01 -1.58
N ILE A 76 3.39 10.42 -1.20
CA ILE A 76 2.15 11.17 -0.89
C ILE A 76 2.34 12.06 0.35
N GLU A 77 3.01 11.55 1.39
CA GLU A 77 3.30 12.34 2.59
C GLU A 77 4.21 13.52 2.28
N TRP A 78 5.23 13.33 1.42
CA TRP A 78 6.09 14.42 0.95
C TRP A 78 5.33 15.47 0.15
N CYS A 79 4.37 15.05 -0.68
CA CYS A 79 3.52 15.95 -1.47
C CYS A 79 2.65 16.84 -0.57
N GLN A 80 2.04 16.26 0.47
CA GLN A 80 1.11 16.97 1.36
C GLN A 80 1.80 17.86 2.39
N ALA A 81 3.09 17.65 2.61
CA ALA A 81 3.82 18.35 3.65
C ALA A 81 4.05 19.83 3.31
N PRO A 82 4.07 20.70 4.33
CA PRO A 82 4.32 22.11 4.12
C PRO A 82 5.77 22.34 3.70
N ILE A 83 6.05 23.48 3.10
CA ILE A 83 7.37 23.82 2.52
C ILE A 83 7.92 25.10 3.12
N ALA A 84 9.22 25.11 3.37
CA ALA A 84 9.99 26.30 3.71
C ALA A 84 10.93 26.65 2.55
N LYS A 85 11.06 27.94 2.24
CA LYS A 85 12.04 28.44 1.27
C LYS A 85 13.33 28.76 2.03
N LEU A 86 14.44 28.19 1.58
CA LEU A 86 15.79 28.32 2.13
C LEU A 86 16.67 29.13 1.20
N GLY A 87 17.26 30.22 1.70
CA GLY A 87 18.18 31.03 0.93
C GLY A 87 17.98 32.51 1.19
N TRP A 88 18.73 33.33 0.49
CA TRP A 88 18.71 34.78 0.64
C TRP A 88 17.92 35.40 -0.51
N GLU A 89 16.87 36.15 -0.20
CA GLU A 89 16.28 37.09 -1.16
C GLU A 89 17.37 38.11 -1.53
N GLY A 90 17.69 38.20 -2.82
CA GLY A 90 18.73 39.12 -3.30
C GLY A 90 18.38 40.56 -2.91
N HIS A 91 19.39 41.29 -2.44
CA HIS A 91 19.27 42.67 -1.97
C HIS A 91 19.02 43.72 -3.07
N ASP A 92 19.02 43.30 -4.34
CA ASP A 92 18.69 44.18 -5.47
C ASP A 92 17.18 44.15 -5.68
N GLU A 93 16.55 45.32 -5.54
CA GLU A 93 15.09 45.56 -5.58
C GLU A 93 14.38 44.79 -6.72
N GLY A 94 13.91 43.57 -6.43
CA GLY A 94 12.98 42.81 -7.27
C GLY A 94 13.47 41.50 -7.89
N ASP A 95 14.69 41.01 -7.64
CA ASP A 95 15.12 39.70 -8.17
C ASP A 95 15.13 38.61 -7.08
N LEU A 96 13.99 37.93 -6.92
CA LEU A 96 13.89 36.67 -6.18
C LEU A 96 14.69 35.59 -6.93
N VAL A 97 15.77 35.12 -6.33
CA VAL A 97 16.42 33.86 -6.72
C VAL A 97 15.59 32.75 -6.11
N GLU A 98 15.11 31.81 -6.92
CA GLU A 98 14.43 30.63 -6.39
C GLU A 98 15.32 29.91 -5.36
N ALA A 99 14.91 30.05 -4.10
CA ALA A 99 15.59 29.49 -2.95
C ALA A 99 15.54 27.95 -2.99
N CYS A 100 16.54 27.28 -2.40
CA CYS A 100 16.41 25.86 -2.09
C CYS A 100 15.15 25.67 -1.24
N LYS A 101 14.51 24.51 -1.34
CA LYS A 101 13.25 24.23 -0.65
C LYS A 101 13.51 23.16 0.42
N MET A 102 12.82 23.29 1.55
CA MET A 102 12.82 22.31 2.63
C MET A 102 11.41 21.86 2.94
N ILE A 103 11.24 20.55 3.09
CA ILE A 103 9.96 19.93 3.45
C ILE A 103 10.18 19.10 4.72
N GLU A 104 9.22 19.18 5.64
CA GLU A 104 9.25 18.43 6.89
C GLU A 104 8.06 17.49 6.99
N VAL A 105 8.33 16.20 7.18
CA VAL A 105 7.32 15.17 7.48
C VAL A 105 7.75 14.46 8.74
N ARG A 106 7.08 14.71 9.87
CA ARG A 106 7.43 14.12 11.16
C ARG A 106 8.90 14.41 11.50
N GLU A 107 9.72 13.41 11.80
CA GLU A 107 11.15 13.58 12.05
C GLU A 107 12.02 13.59 10.76
N TRP A 108 11.41 13.59 9.58
CA TRP A 108 12.13 13.54 8.31
C TRP A 108 12.13 14.90 7.64
N VAL A 109 13.31 15.29 7.15
CA VAL A 109 13.52 16.55 6.45
C VAL A 109 14.05 16.24 5.06
N MET A 110 13.46 16.84 4.04
CA MET A 110 13.96 16.82 2.68
C MET A 110 14.43 18.22 2.30
N ILE A 111 15.66 18.34 1.78
CA ILE A 111 16.17 19.57 1.17
C ILE A 111 16.47 19.31 -0.28
N GLY A 112 15.97 20.16 -1.18
CA GLY A 112 16.34 20.16 -2.60
C GLY A 112 16.52 21.57 -3.13
N CYS A 113 17.42 21.75 -4.07
CA CYS A 113 17.62 23.02 -4.77
C CYS A 113 17.19 22.86 -6.24
N PRO A 114 16.45 23.83 -6.81
CA PRO A 114 15.92 23.72 -8.16
C PRO A 114 17.05 23.54 -9.18
N GLN A 115 16.85 22.78 -10.26
CA GLN A 115 17.91 22.54 -11.24
C GLN A 115 18.39 23.83 -11.90
N ASN A 116 17.49 24.78 -12.10
CA ASN A 116 17.79 26.06 -12.71
C ASN A 116 17.48 27.14 -11.68
N GLY A 117 18.46 27.96 -11.32
CA GLY A 117 18.18 29.19 -10.59
C GLY A 117 17.49 30.16 -11.55
N ARG A 118 16.15 30.10 -11.65
CA ARG A 118 15.40 31.07 -12.44
C ARG A 118 15.18 32.34 -11.60
N ARG A 119 15.34 33.49 -12.25
CA ARG A 119 14.79 34.77 -11.78
C ARG A 119 13.37 34.93 -12.30
N GLU A 120 12.61 35.78 -11.61
CA GLU A 120 11.31 36.31 -12.05
C GLU A 120 11.38 36.91 -13.49
N ASN A 121 12.56 37.36 -13.91
CA ASN A 121 12.85 37.90 -15.24
C ASN A 121 13.30 36.89 -16.31
N ASN A 122 13.07 35.58 -16.13
CA ASN A 122 13.48 34.50 -17.05
C ASN A 122 15.01 34.38 -17.33
N LYS A 123 15.86 35.10 -16.59
CA LYS A 123 17.32 34.93 -16.69
C LYS A 123 17.76 33.72 -15.87
N HIS A 124 18.47 32.80 -16.51
CA HIS A 124 19.11 31.65 -15.85
C HIS A 124 20.35 32.12 -15.10
N LEU A 125 20.34 32.06 -13.77
CA LEU A 125 21.49 32.45 -12.95
C LEU A 125 22.55 31.36 -12.87
N GLY A 126 22.15 30.12 -13.10
CA GLY A 126 23.00 28.96 -12.91
C GLY A 126 22.19 27.71 -12.71
N ARG A 127 22.89 26.63 -12.36
CA ARG A 127 22.30 25.34 -12.07
C ARG A 127 22.94 24.68 -10.86
N TYR A 128 22.14 23.92 -10.14
CA TYR A 128 22.63 23.00 -9.12
C TYR A 128 22.92 21.66 -9.78
N ASP A 129 24.18 21.26 -9.81
CA ASP A 129 24.61 20.07 -10.55
C ASP A 129 24.38 18.78 -9.76
N ARG A 130 24.54 18.85 -8.44
CA ARG A 130 24.61 17.67 -7.59
C ARG A 130 24.34 17.99 -6.13
N ALA A 131 23.61 17.12 -5.46
CA ALA A 131 23.56 17.09 -4.00
C ALA A 131 24.56 16.09 -3.41
N LEU A 132 25.20 16.47 -2.32
CA LEU A 132 26.04 15.63 -1.48
C LEU A 132 25.33 15.53 -0.12
N PRO A 133 24.93 14.34 0.36
CA PRO A 133 24.05 14.23 1.51
C PRO A 133 24.68 14.77 2.81
N GLY A 134 25.99 14.55 3.03
CA GLY A 134 26.68 15.02 4.24
C GLY A 134 26.02 14.57 5.56
N GLY A 135 25.27 13.46 5.51
CA GLY A 135 24.31 13.03 6.54
C GLY A 135 22.94 12.78 5.91
N GLY A 136 22.32 11.63 6.15
CA GLY A 136 21.09 11.23 5.46
C GLY A 136 21.33 10.45 4.16
N SER A 137 20.33 10.41 3.29
CA SER A 137 20.31 9.66 2.03
C SER A 137 19.75 10.49 0.89
N MET A 138 20.13 10.19 -0.35
CA MET A 138 19.49 10.79 -1.52
C MET A 138 17.98 10.46 -1.55
N ALA A 139 17.17 11.42 -1.98
CA ALA A 139 15.78 11.22 -2.33
C ALA A 139 15.67 10.32 -3.57
N THR A 140 14.59 9.54 -3.67
CA THR A 140 14.26 8.82 -4.92
C THR A 140 13.53 9.76 -5.89
N ASP A 141 13.53 9.42 -7.18
CA ASP A 141 12.84 10.23 -8.20
C ASP A 141 11.35 10.43 -7.88
N ASP A 142 10.69 9.40 -7.35
CA ASP A 142 9.28 9.47 -6.92
C ASP A 142 9.09 10.46 -5.77
N GLU A 143 10.03 10.51 -4.81
CA GLU A 143 9.97 11.44 -3.69
C GLU A 143 10.19 12.88 -4.15
N VAL A 144 11.20 13.12 -5.01
CA VAL A 144 11.49 14.45 -5.56
C VAL A 144 10.33 14.96 -6.42
N SER A 145 9.75 14.07 -7.25
CA SER A 145 8.60 14.39 -8.10
C SER A 145 7.35 14.71 -7.29
N ALA A 146 7.08 13.94 -6.23
CA ALA A 146 5.94 14.17 -5.34
C ALA A 146 6.12 15.44 -4.49
N ALA A 147 7.35 15.69 -4.05
CA ALA A 147 7.73 16.90 -3.33
C ALA A 147 7.71 18.15 -4.21
N ASP A 148 7.60 18.03 -5.53
CA ASP A 148 7.50 19.15 -6.48
C ASP A 148 8.58 20.24 -6.22
N LEU A 149 9.82 19.78 -6.06
CA LEU A 149 10.96 20.63 -5.73
C LEU A 149 11.58 21.29 -6.97
N GLU A 150 11.14 20.93 -8.18
CA GLU A 150 11.77 21.33 -9.47
C GLU A 150 13.29 21.04 -9.52
N SER A 151 13.73 20.08 -8.71
CA SER A 151 15.13 19.66 -8.55
C SER A 151 15.35 18.28 -9.19
N SER A 152 16.58 17.98 -9.63
CA SER A 152 17.00 16.59 -9.91
C SER A 152 17.32 15.84 -8.63
N ASP A 153 17.91 16.56 -7.67
CA ASP A 153 18.53 15.97 -6.49
C ASP A 153 17.97 16.61 -5.23
N ALA A 154 17.58 15.76 -4.27
CA ALA A 154 17.27 16.18 -2.92
C ALA A 154 17.92 15.23 -1.91
N VAL A 155 18.16 15.73 -0.70
CA VAL A 155 18.71 14.97 0.42
C VAL A 155 17.62 14.80 1.46
N VAL A 156 17.39 13.56 1.88
CA VAL A 156 16.46 13.17 2.93
C VAL A 156 17.23 12.83 4.21
N ILE A 157 16.87 13.48 5.30
CA ILE A 157 17.54 13.43 6.61
C ILE A 157 16.52 12.95 7.65
N SER A 158 16.90 11.94 8.43
CA SER A 158 16.13 11.50 9.61
C SER A 158 16.69 12.18 10.85
N LEU A 159 15.88 13.02 11.49
CA LEU A 159 16.22 13.71 12.73
C LEU A 159 16.09 12.77 13.92
N ARG A 160 17.18 12.68 14.67
CA ARG A 160 17.28 11.96 15.95
C ARG A 160 18.14 12.77 16.92
N PRO A 161 17.98 12.63 18.24
CA PRO A 161 18.89 13.25 19.18
C PRO A 161 20.35 12.87 18.82
N GLY A 162 21.20 13.89 18.65
CA GLY A 162 22.57 13.77 18.17
C GLY A 162 22.76 13.84 16.66
N THR A 163 21.69 14.07 15.89
CA THR A 163 21.81 14.23 14.44
C THR A 163 22.54 15.53 14.11
N LYS A 164 23.53 15.44 13.24
CA LYS A 164 24.26 16.57 12.68
C LYS A 164 24.52 16.30 11.20
N ALA A 165 23.57 16.67 10.36
CA ALA A 165 23.63 16.51 8.92
C ALA A 165 24.12 17.80 8.26
N LYS A 166 24.95 17.66 7.23
CA LYS A 166 25.53 18.78 6.47
C LYS A 166 25.37 18.59 4.96
N PRO A 167 24.14 18.55 4.42
CA PRO A 167 23.95 18.45 2.99
C PRO A 167 24.59 19.64 2.27
N ALA A 168 25.24 19.36 1.14
CA ALA A 168 25.89 20.34 0.30
C ALA A 168 25.35 20.25 -1.12
N PHE A 169 25.14 21.39 -1.76
CA PHE A 169 24.63 21.50 -3.11
C PHE A 169 25.61 22.31 -3.96
N THR A 170 26.11 21.71 -5.03
CA THR A 170 27.10 22.35 -5.89
C THR A 170 26.41 23.24 -6.92
N TYR A 171 26.55 24.55 -6.76
CA TYR A 171 26.02 25.57 -7.65
C TYR A 171 27.06 26.01 -8.69
N ARG A 172 26.64 26.10 -9.96
CA ARG A 172 27.40 26.72 -11.06
C ARG A 172 26.63 27.88 -11.66
N PRO A 173 27.17 29.11 -11.60
CA PRO A 173 26.60 30.24 -12.32
C PRO A 173 26.57 29.99 -13.84
N PHE A 174 25.57 30.52 -14.53
CA PHE A 174 25.46 30.39 -15.98
C PHE A 174 26.50 31.25 -16.72
N GLU A 175 26.73 32.47 -16.26
CA GLU A 175 27.70 33.41 -16.86
C GLU A 175 29.16 32.95 -16.65
N HIS A 176 29.40 32.18 -15.58
CA HIS A 176 30.71 31.70 -15.17
C HIS A 176 30.64 30.20 -14.79
N PRO A 177 30.49 29.29 -15.77
CA PRO A 177 30.36 27.86 -15.51
C PRO A 177 31.63 27.22 -14.93
N GLU A 178 32.76 27.92 -14.98
CA GLU A 178 34.00 27.55 -14.31
C GLU A 178 33.98 27.87 -12.81
N TRP A 179 33.08 28.73 -12.35
CA TRP A 179 32.91 29.02 -10.93
C TRP A 179 32.01 27.96 -10.30
N ILE A 180 32.51 27.34 -9.23
CA ILE A 180 31.79 26.32 -8.48
C ILE A 180 31.68 26.83 -7.05
N LYS A 181 30.46 26.87 -6.52
CA LYS A 181 30.17 27.22 -5.13
C LYS A 181 29.39 26.09 -4.50
N ASP A 182 29.92 25.54 -3.41
CA ASP A 182 29.16 24.57 -2.61
C ASP A 182 28.33 25.32 -1.57
N GLU A 183 27.01 25.18 -1.66
CA GLU A 183 26.08 25.68 -0.67
C GLU A 183 25.79 24.59 0.34
N THR A 184 26.30 24.77 1.56
CA THR A 184 26.14 23.81 2.64
C THR A 184 25.09 24.26 3.63
N PHE A 185 24.16 23.38 3.97
CA PHE A 185 23.20 23.59 5.05
C PHE A 185 23.58 22.69 6.22
N THR A 186 23.41 23.16 7.45
CA THR A 186 23.64 22.37 8.67
C THR A 186 22.32 22.16 9.37
N ILE A 187 21.89 20.90 9.48
CA ILE A 187 20.69 20.49 10.20
C ILE A 187 21.12 19.71 11.43
N GLU A 188 20.70 20.18 12.60
CA GLU A 188 21.10 19.58 13.86
C GLU A 188 19.88 19.31 14.74
N LEU A 189 19.92 18.18 15.44
CA LEU A 189 19.05 17.91 16.57
C LEU A 189 19.97 17.51 17.72
N PRO A 190 20.17 18.36 18.74
CA PRO A 190 21.11 18.12 19.84
C PRO A 190 20.88 16.77 20.53
N GLU A 191 21.92 16.16 21.09
CA GLU A 191 21.78 14.91 21.87
C GLU A 191 20.87 15.10 23.09
N SER A 192 20.83 16.31 23.64
CA SER A 192 19.95 16.70 24.75
C SER A 192 18.53 17.05 24.32
N ALA A 193 18.20 16.93 23.04
CA ALA A 193 16.87 17.28 22.53
C ALA A 193 15.79 16.41 23.19
N SER A 194 14.75 17.08 23.69
CA SER A 194 13.57 16.46 24.29
C SER A 194 12.47 16.21 23.27
N GLY A 195 12.52 16.89 22.13
CA GLY A 195 11.58 16.77 21.02
C GLY A 195 12.11 17.43 19.75
N LEU A 196 11.28 17.44 18.71
CA LEU A 196 11.66 18.05 17.42
C LEU A 196 11.77 19.57 17.53
N GLU A 197 11.12 20.23 18.49
CA GLU A 197 11.21 21.67 18.73
C GLU A 197 12.64 22.18 19.00
N ASP A 198 13.54 21.30 19.44
CA ASP A 198 14.95 21.62 19.75
C ASP A 198 15.86 21.57 18.50
N ARG A 199 15.28 21.32 17.32
CA ARG A 199 16.02 21.26 16.05
C ARG A 199 16.53 22.62 15.59
N LEU A 200 17.71 22.63 14.99
CA LEU A 200 18.42 23.83 14.56
C LEU A 200 18.74 23.77 13.07
N PHE A 201 18.60 24.91 12.40
CA PHE A 201 18.99 25.10 11.01
C PHE A 201 20.10 26.14 10.93
N ASN A 202 21.27 25.75 10.41
CA ASN A 202 22.49 26.55 10.39
C ASN A 202 22.89 27.11 11.77
N GLY A 203 22.60 26.35 12.84
CA GLY A 203 22.83 26.77 14.23
C GLY A 203 21.83 27.81 14.76
N GLY A 204 20.85 28.23 13.95
CA GLY A 204 19.80 29.16 14.31
C GLY A 204 18.42 28.50 14.43
N ALA A 205 17.40 29.35 14.47
CA ALA A 205 16.00 28.92 14.53
C ALA A 205 15.61 28.11 13.29
N TRP A 206 14.70 27.14 13.49
CA TRP A 206 14.09 26.41 12.40
C TRP A 206 13.28 27.36 11.50
N PRO A 207 13.32 27.21 10.17
CA PRO A 207 12.58 28.11 9.28
C PRO A 207 11.07 27.88 9.38
N SER A 208 10.32 28.91 8.99
CA SER A 208 8.86 28.87 8.92
C SER A 208 8.39 28.10 7.68
N PHE A 209 7.34 27.30 7.84
CA PHE A 209 6.76 26.48 6.79
C PHE A 209 5.41 27.02 6.35
N GLU A 210 5.17 27.00 5.04
CA GLU A 210 3.93 27.41 4.40
C GLU A 210 3.16 26.20 3.90
N ALA A 211 1.83 26.26 4.00
CA ALA A 211 0.96 25.25 3.41
C ALA A 211 1.08 25.28 1.88
N ARG A 212 0.98 24.11 1.25
CA ARG A 212 1.06 23.96 -0.21
C ARG A 212 -0.31 23.64 -0.79
N ASP A 213 -0.44 23.82 -2.10
CA ASP A 213 -1.54 23.23 -2.85
C ASP A 213 -1.36 21.69 -2.88
N THR A 214 -2.33 20.98 -2.31
CA THR A 214 -2.31 19.52 -2.19
C THR A 214 -3.20 18.82 -3.22
N SER A 215 -3.78 19.55 -4.19
CA SER A 215 -4.69 18.99 -5.21
C SER A 215 -4.06 17.83 -5.98
N ARG A 216 -2.82 17.99 -6.46
CA ARG A 216 -2.03 16.93 -7.10
C ARG A 216 -1.80 15.72 -6.19
N CYS A 217 -1.68 15.95 -4.87
CA CYS A 217 -1.46 14.88 -3.91
C CYS A 217 -2.69 14.00 -3.74
N GLU A 218 -3.90 14.56 -3.86
CA GLU A 218 -5.15 13.80 -3.82
C GLU A 218 -5.26 12.86 -5.03
N GLU A 219 -4.88 13.34 -6.22
CA GLU A 219 -4.83 12.51 -7.43
C GLU A 219 -3.83 11.37 -7.30
N MET A 220 -2.63 11.65 -6.77
CA MET A 220 -1.62 10.63 -6.49
C MET A 220 -2.10 9.60 -5.47
N ALA A 221 -2.78 10.04 -4.40
CA ALA A 221 -3.34 9.14 -3.40
C ALA A 221 -4.45 8.25 -3.98
N ALA A 222 -5.31 8.81 -4.84
CA ALA A 222 -6.32 8.05 -5.55
C ALA A 222 -5.70 7.01 -6.50
N ALA A 223 -4.66 7.39 -7.24
CA ALA A 223 -3.94 6.49 -8.13
C ALA A 223 -3.26 5.34 -7.35
N ALA A 224 -2.54 5.65 -6.26
CA ALA A 224 -1.91 4.64 -5.41
C ALA A 224 -2.93 3.68 -4.78
N LYS A 225 -4.09 4.20 -4.35
CA LYS A 225 -5.19 3.37 -3.84
C LYS A 225 -5.77 2.47 -4.94
N ALA A 226 -5.94 2.97 -6.16
CA ALA A 226 -6.42 2.19 -7.29
C ALA A 226 -5.42 1.09 -7.69
N GLU A 227 -4.12 1.39 -7.72
CA GLU A 227 -3.08 0.40 -7.97
C GLU A 227 -3.04 -0.68 -6.88
N ALA A 228 -3.12 -0.28 -5.61
CA ALA A 228 -3.17 -1.23 -4.49
C ALA A 228 -4.41 -2.14 -4.57
N ALA A 229 -5.56 -1.60 -4.94
CA ALA A 229 -6.78 -2.38 -5.17
C ALA A 229 -6.62 -3.36 -6.34
N ALA A 230 -6.09 -2.91 -7.48
CA ALA A 230 -5.83 -3.75 -8.64
C ALA A 230 -4.82 -4.87 -8.33
N LYS A 231 -3.77 -4.57 -7.56
CA LYS A 231 -2.79 -5.56 -7.10
C LYS A 231 -3.40 -6.58 -6.14
N ALA A 232 -4.27 -6.13 -5.23
CA ALA A 232 -5.00 -7.02 -4.33
C ALA A 232 -5.96 -7.94 -5.09
N GLU A 233 -6.67 -7.43 -6.10
CA GLU A 233 -7.53 -8.22 -6.97
C GLU A 233 -6.72 -9.23 -7.80
N ALA A 234 -5.60 -8.81 -8.39
CA ALA A 234 -4.71 -9.70 -9.13
C ALA A 234 -4.13 -10.81 -8.24
N ALA A 235 -3.72 -10.48 -7.01
CA ALA A 235 -3.25 -11.46 -6.03
C ALA A 235 -4.37 -12.44 -5.62
N ALA A 236 -5.59 -11.94 -5.40
CA ALA A 236 -6.75 -12.78 -5.08
C ALA A 236 -7.10 -13.71 -6.24
N LYS A 237 -7.01 -13.24 -7.49
CA LYS A 237 -7.22 -14.07 -8.69
C LYS A 237 -6.14 -15.14 -8.83
N ALA A 238 -4.87 -14.77 -8.64
CA ALA A 238 -3.75 -15.72 -8.68
C ALA A 238 -3.88 -16.81 -7.60
N GLN A 239 -4.28 -16.42 -6.38
CA GLN A 239 -4.55 -17.37 -5.30
C GLN A 239 -5.72 -18.29 -5.63
N ALA A 240 -6.80 -17.75 -6.23
CA ALA A 240 -7.94 -18.55 -6.64
C ALA A 240 -7.59 -19.56 -7.74
N GLU A 241 -6.71 -19.19 -8.69
CA GLU A 241 -6.20 -20.10 -9.71
C GLU A 241 -5.32 -21.21 -9.12
N GLU A 242 -4.45 -20.86 -8.15
CA GLU A 242 -3.65 -21.84 -7.42
C GLU A 242 -4.55 -22.80 -6.62
N ASP A 243 -5.55 -22.26 -5.91
CA ASP A 243 -6.47 -23.04 -5.09
C ASP A 243 -7.32 -24.00 -5.95
N ALA A 244 -7.73 -23.56 -7.14
CA ALA A 244 -8.49 -24.37 -8.10
C ALA A 244 -7.68 -25.53 -8.72
N LYS A 245 -6.35 -25.56 -8.53
CA LYS A 245 -5.51 -26.62 -9.07
C LYS A 245 -5.83 -27.97 -8.43
N ILE A 246 -6.17 -28.94 -9.27
CA ILE A 246 -6.37 -30.33 -8.83
C ILE A 246 -5.01 -30.89 -8.38
N LEU A 247 -4.96 -31.34 -7.13
CA LEU A 247 -3.80 -31.99 -6.56
C LEU A 247 -3.72 -33.46 -7.04
N PRO A 248 -2.51 -34.01 -7.26
CA PRO A 248 -2.36 -35.43 -7.56
C PRO A 248 -2.89 -36.28 -6.41
N ASP A 249 -3.32 -37.51 -6.67
CA ASP A 249 -3.71 -38.44 -5.61
C ASP A 249 -2.48 -38.87 -4.78
N VAL A 250 -2.69 -39.24 -3.51
CA VAL A 250 -1.62 -39.73 -2.62
C VAL A 250 -1.57 -41.25 -2.63
N GLU A 251 -0.39 -41.81 -2.86
CA GLU A 251 -0.18 -43.26 -2.82
C GLU A 251 -0.27 -43.81 -1.39
N GLY A 252 -0.74 -45.06 -1.25
CA GLY A 252 -0.77 -45.76 0.04
C GLY A 252 -1.91 -45.37 0.99
N ILE A 253 -2.88 -44.56 0.55
CA ILE A 253 -4.11 -44.31 1.31
C ILE A 253 -5.06 -45.51 1.18
N SER A 254 -5.65 -45.96 2.30
CA SER A 254 -6.66 -47.02 2.31
C SER A 254 -7.85 -46.66 1.42
N ALA A 255 -8.56 -47.66 0.90
CA ALA A 255 -9.76 -47.42 0.10
C ALA A 255 -10.76 -46.54 0.87
N ALA A 256 -11.49 -45.70 0.15
CA ALA A 256 -12.55 -44.87 0.72
C ALA A 256 -13.50 -45.75 1.55
N PRO A 257 -13.75 -45.43 2.84
CA PRO A 257 -14.61 -46.24 3.68
C PRO A 257 -16.04 -46.23 3.16
N ALA A 258 -16.78 -47.32 3.40
CA ALA A 258 -18.19 -47.41 3.04
C ALA A 258 -19.06 -46.57 3.99
N ASP A 259 -20.26 -46.17 3.54
CA ASP A 259 -21.18 -45.30 4.28
C ASP A 259 -21.56 -45.83 5.67
N GLU A 260 -21.60 -47.15 5.82
CA GLU A 260 -21.92 -47.83 7.07
C GLU A 260 -20.81 -47.64 8.13
N ALA A 261 -19.55 -47.48 7.71
CA ALA A 261 -18.43 -47.26 8.61
C ALA A 261 -18.55 -45.91 9.35
N PHE A 262 -19.30 -44.95 8.78
CA PHE A 262 -19.55 -43.68 9.43
C PHE A 262 -20.30 -43.84 10.76
N ALA A 263 -21.18 -44.83 10.93
CA ALA A 263 -22.00 -44.94 12.13
C ALA A 263 -21.20 -45.30 13.40
N ALA A 264 -20.13 -46.09 13.25
CA ALA A 264 -19.38 -46.67 14.36
C ALA A 264 -18.41 -45.71 15.06
N GLU A 265 -18.09 -44.56 14.44
CA GLU A 265 -16.90 -43.79 14.79
C GLU A 265 -17.18 -42.50 15.54
N LYS A 266 -16.16 -42.00 16.25
CA LYS A 266 -16.32 -40.80 17.10
C LYS A 266 -16.31 -39.52 16.25
N GLU A 267 -17.13 -38.56 16.68
CA GLU A 267 -17.18 -37.24 16.05
C GLU A 267 -15.89 -36.46 16.34
N VAL A 268 -15.38 -35.81 15.31
CA VAL A 268 -14.23 -34.92 15.36
C VAL A 268 -14.73 -33.48 15.31
N LEU A 269 -14.11 -32.60 16.09
CA LEU A 269 -14.60 -31.24 16.24
C LEU A 269 -14.28 -30.39 15.01
N VAL A 270 -15.34 -29.92 14.34
CA VAL A 270 -15.28 -28.82 13.37
C VAL A 270 -16.14 -27.68 13.91
N THR A 271 -15.52 -26.54 14.21
CA THR A 271 -16.25 -25.42 14.81
C THR A 271 -17.33 -24.94 13.85
N GLY A 272 -18.56 -24.84 14.34
CA GLY A 272 -19.71 -24.42 13.52
C GLY A 272 -20.40 -25.55 12.76
N SER A 273 -19.90 -26.80 12.77
CA SER A 273 -20.55 -27.93 12.08
C SER A 273 -21.95 -28.22 12.60
N GLY A 274 -22.15 -28.21 13.91
CA GLY A 274 -23.47 -28.40 14.53
C GLY A 274 -24.50 -27.34 14.12
N ALA A 275 -24.07 -26.10 13.91
CA ALA A 275 -24.96 -25.00 13.50
C ALA A 275 -25.51 -25.17 12.07
N VAL A 276 -24.81 -25.95 11.23
CA VAL A 276 -25.24 -26.28 9.86
C VAL A 276 -25.77 -27.72 9.75
N GLY A 277 -25.92 -28.44 10.86
CA GLY A 277 -26.39 -29.84 10.85
C GLY A 277 -25.39 -30.82 10.25
N CYS A 278 -24.10 -30.48 10.23
CA CYS A 278 -23.03 -31.35 9.73
C CYS A 278 -22.41 -32.15 10.86
N LYS A 279 -22.34 -33.47 10.68
CA LYS A 279 -21.56 -34.39 11.51
C LYS A 279 -20.22 -34.64 10.82
N THR A 280 -19.14 -34.57 11.57
CA THR A 280 -17.77 -34.68 11.03
C THR A 280 -17.01 -35.79 11.74
N LYS A 281 -16.40 -36.70 10.98
CA LYS A 281 -15.64 -37.84 11.52
C LYS A 281 -14.32 -37.99 10.79
N VAL A 282 -13.34 -38.59 11.45
CA VAL A 282 -12.09 -39.03 10.83
C VAL A 282 -12.03 -40.54 10.95
N LEU A 283 -12.07 -41.22 9.80
CA LEU A 283 -12.02 -42.67 9.66
C LEU A 283 -10.66 -43.05 9.10
N GLU A 284 -9.81 -43.71 9.88
CA GLU A 284 -8.45 -44.06 9.45
C GLU A 284 -7.70 -42.85 8.86
N SER A 285 -7.54 -42.78 7.54
CA SER A 285 -6.86 -41.73 6.79
C SER A 285 -7.83 -40.82 6.01
N TRP A 286 -9.11 -40.80 6.38
CA TRP A 286 -10.17 -40.09 5.69
C TRP A 286 -10.93 -39.15 6.63
N PHE A 287 -11.13 -37.90 6.20
CA PHE A 287 -12.11 -37.01 6.80
C PHE A 287 -13.43 -37.16 6.06
N TRP A 288 -14.49 -37.32 6.84
CA TRP A 288 -15.84 -37.46 6.36
C TRP A 288 -16.73 -36.42 7.02
N MET A 289 -17.38 -35.59 6.21
CA MET A 289 -18.48 -34.74 6.65
C MET A 289 -19.79 -35.23 6.01
N ARG A 290 -20.81 -35.40 6.85
CA ARG A 290 -22.18 -35.69 6.42
C ARG A 290 -23.10 -34.63 7.02
N CYS A 291 -23.76 -33.88 6.17
CA CYS A 291 -24.69 -32.85 6.56
C CYS A 291 -26.12 -33.31 6.30
N GLU A 292 -26.92 -33.32 7.37
CA GLU A 292 -28.30 -33.78 7.36
C GLU A 292 -29.07 -32.96 8.41
N GLY A 293 -30.16 -32.30 8.03
CA GLY A 293 -30.99 -31.58 8.99
C GLY A 293 -31.73 -30.37 8.44
N LYS A 294 -31.94 -29.39 9.33
CA LYS A 294 -32.87 -28.26 9.15
C LYS A 294 -32.50 -27.31 8.01
N VAL A 295 -31.22 -27.21 7.65
CA VAL A 295 -30.75 -26.32 6.59
C VAL A 295 -30.53 -27.17 5.34
N LYS A 296 -31.33 -26.93 4.31
CA LYS A 296 -31.20 -27.61 3.02
C LYS A 296 -29.97 -27.10 2.30
N ILE A 297 -28.97 -27.96 2.17
CA ILE A 297 -27.76 -27.70 1.40
C ILE A 297 -28.09 -27.98 -0.07
N THR A 298 -27.85 -26.97 -0.92
CA THR A 298 -28.12 -27.00 -2.35
C THR A 298 -26.88 -27.32 -3.16
N GLY A 299 -25.69 -27.13 -2.60
CA GLY A 299 -24.43 -27.39 -3.29
C GLY A 299 -23.25 -27.54 -2.35
N LEU A 300 -22.27 -28.31 -2.80
CA LEU A 300 -20.99 -28.51 -2.13
C LEU A 300 -19.89 -28.45 -3.20
N ASP A 301 -19.11 -27.37 -3.18
CA ASP A 301 -18.05 -27.11 -4.16
C ASP A 301 -16.69 -27.03 -3.46
N ILE A 302 -15.67 -27.70 -4.00
CA ILE A 302 -14.35 -27.75 -3.36
C ILE A 302 -13.44 -26.76 -4.08
N GLU A 303 -13.23 -25.62 -3.43
CA GLU A 303 -12.43 -24.51 -3.98
C GLU A 303 -10.93 -24.74 -3.84
N LYS A 304 -10.48 -25.48 -2.82
CA LYS A 304 -9.06 -25.78 -2.57
C LYS A 304 -8.87 -27.20 -2.10
N GLY A 305 -7.78 -27.83 -2.54
CA GLY A 305 -7.33 -29.12 -2.02
C GLY A 305 -8.04 -30.32 -2.64
N ARG A 306 -8.72 -30.14 -3.78
CA ARG A 306 -9.37 -31.23 -4.52
C ARG A 306 -8.32 -32.16 -5.12
N ARG A 307 -8.44 -33.47 -4.87
CA ARG A 307 -7.67 -34.53 -5.52
C ARG A 307 -8.48 -35.22 -6.61
N GLN A 308 -7.80 -35.78 -7.60
CA GLN A 308 -8.40 -36.28 -8.83
C GLN A 308 -9.44 -37.39 -8.57
N THR A 309 -9.10 -38.39 -7.78
CA THR A 309 -10.00 -39.53 -7.48
C THR A 309 -10.31 -39.69 -6.00
N GLN A 310 -9.48 -39.10 -5.13
CA GLN A 310 -9.61 -39.24 -3.69
C GLN A 310 -10.53 -38.19 -3.05
N THR A 311 -10.95 -37.16 -3.77
CA THR A 311 -11.90 -36.19 -3.22
C THR A 311 -13.28 -36.41 -3.81
N LYS A 312 -14.27 -36.69 -2.94
CA LYS A 312 -15.66 -36.88 -3.35
C LYS A 312 -16.56 -35.90 -2.59
N ALA A 313 -17.36 -35.16 -3.35
CA ALA A 313 -18.42 -34.31 -2.84
C ALA A 313 -19.71 -34.72 -3.55
N SER A 314 -20.77 -35.02 -2.81
CA SER A 314 -22.08 -35.32 -3.36
C SER A 314 -23.17 -34.67 -2.53
N THR A 315 -24.31 -34.38 -3.15
CA THR A 315 -25.52 -33.90 -2.48
C THR A 315 -26.68 -34.66 -3.10
N GLU A 316 -27.23 -35.61 -2.35
CA GLU A 316 -28.29 -36.52 -2.80
C GLU A 316 -29.38 -36.56 -1.73
N GLU A 317 -30.64 -36.44 -2.14
CA GLU A 317 -31.81 -36.58 -1.25
C GLU A 317 -31.78 -35.67 0.00
N GLY A 318 -31.16 -34.49 -0.11
CA GLY A 318 -31.02 -33.54 1.02
C GLY A 318 -29.91 -33.89 2.01
N VAL A 319 -29.08 -34.89 1.70
CA VAL A 319 -27.87 -35.26 2.44
C VAL A 319 -26.64 -34.86 1.61
N SER A 320 -25.83 -33.96 2.14
CA SER A 320 -24.54 -33.60 1.53
C SER A 320 -23.42 -34.39 2.19
N LYS A 321 -22.58 -35.02 1.37
CA LYS A 321 -21.43 -35.83 1.80
C LYS A 321 -20.15 -35.23 1.23
N LEU A 322 -19.15 -35.06 2.07
CA LEU A 322 -17.78 -34.72 1.68
C LEU A 322 -16.84 -35.77 2.24
N LEU A 323 -16.06 -36.38 1.35
CA LEU A 323 -15.03 -37.35 1.69
C LEU A 323 -13.69 -36.85 1.11
N VAL A 324 -12.72 -36.64 1.99
CA VAL A 324 -11.40 -36.12 1.64
C VAL A 324 -10.33 -36.89 2.40
N PRO A 325 -9.16 -37.19 1.80
CA PRO A 325 -8.09 -37.84 2.53
C PRO A 325 -7.45 -36.87 3.53
N TYR A 326 -7.08 -37.40 4.69
CA TYR A 326 -6.24 -36.71 5.65
C TYR A 326 -4.80 -36.74 5.15
N VAL A 327 -4.29 -35.59 4.69
CA VAL A 327 -2.91 -35.46 4.20
C VAL A 327 -2.22 -34.33 4.96
N GLU A 328 -1.16 -34.65 5.68
CA GLU A 328 -0.46 -33.67 6.50
C GLU A 328 0.07 -32.49 5.67
N GLY A 329 -0.11 -31.29 6.21
CA GLY A 329 0.34 -30.04 5.60
C GLY A 329 -0.52 -29.56 4.43
N THR A 330 -1.64 -30.21 4.12
CA THR A 330 -2.57 -29.70 3.11
C THR A 330 -3.76 -28.99 3.74
N ASP A 331 -4.21 -27.94 3.08
CA ASP A 331 -5.43 -27.23 3.43
C ASP A 331 -6.52 -27.61 2.44
N LEU A 332 -7.75 -27.76 2.94
CA LEU A 332 -8.92 -27.95 2.11
C LEU A 332 -9.95 -26.86 2.39
N ARG A 333 -10.56 -26.39 1.31
CA ARG A 333 -11.61 -25.39 1.37
C ARG A 333 -12.79 -25.86 0.55
N ALA A 334 -13.95 -25.93 1.16
CA ALA A 334 -15.20 -26.24 0.47
C ALA A 334 -16.24 -25.17 0.76
N LYS A 335 -16.90 -24.70 -0.29
CA LYS A 335 -18.07 -23.84 -0.24
C LYS A 335 -19.32 -24.70 -0.10
N ILE A 336 -20.08 -24.44 0.94
CA ILE A 336 -21.35 -25.09 1.25
C ILE A 336 -22.45 -24.07 0.94
N THR A 337 -23.26 -24.34 -0.07
CA THR A 337 -24.38 -23.48 -0.48
C THR A 337 -25.67 -23.98 0.13
N PHE A 338 -26.46 -23.10 0.72
CA PHE A 338 -27.79 -23.37 1.26
C PHE A 338 -28.80 -22.32 0.75
N GLU A 339 -30.10 -22.53 0.95
CA GLU A 339 -31.14 -21.62 0.42
C GLU A 339 -31.04 -20.18 0.94
N GLY A 340 -30.35 -19.95 2.07
CA GLY A 340 -30.17 -18.64 2.70
C GLY A 340 -28.78 -18.02 2.57
N GLY A 341 -27.86 -18.57 1.77
CA GLY A 341 -26.50 -18.05 1.60
C GLY A 341 -25.43 -19.12 1.41
N GLU A 342 -24.18 -18.74 1.67
CA GLU A 342 -23.01 -19.61 1.56
C GLU A 342 -22.17 -19.59 2.84
N LYS A 343 -21.52 -20.72 3.13
CA LYS A 343 -20.53 -20.86 4.20
C LYS A 343 -19.32 -21.64 3.69
N PHE A 344 -18.17 -21.38 4.28
CA PHE A 344 -16.91 -22.02 3.91
C PHE A 344 -16.46 -22.98 5.00
N LEU A 345 -16.30 -24.25 4.65
CA LEU A 345 -15.54 -25.23 5.41
C LEU A 345 -14.06 -25.03 5.12
N LYS A 346 -13.28 -24.68 6.14
CA LYS A 346 -11.82 -24.61 6.10
C LYS A 346 -11.26 -25.75 6.95
N LEU A 347 -10.59 -26.71 6.32
CA LEU A 347 -9.87 -27.80 6.99
C LEU A 347 -8.38 -27.53 6.89
N ARG A 348 -7.68 -27.75 8.00
CA ARG A 348 -6.22 -27.61 8.08
C ARG A 348 -5.64 -28.86 8.72
N TRP A 349 -4.78 -29.56 8.01
CA TRP A 349 -4.10 -30.75 8.51
C TRP A 349 -2.70 -30.37 9.01
N PRO A 350 -2.49 -30.13 10.31
CA PRO A 350 -1.16 -29.84 10.82
C PRO A 350 -0.25 -31.06 10.66
N LYS A 351 1.06 -30.82 10.60
CA LYS A 351 2.07 -31.90 10.65
C LYS A 351 2.08 -32.54 12.04
N GLY A 352 2.21 -33.85 12.11
CA GLY A 352 2.34 -34.61 13.36
C GLY A 352 1.03 -35.15 13.94
N LYS A 353 0.87 -35.09 15.27
CA LYS A 353 -0.27 -35.73 15.96
C LYS A 353 -1.60 -35.14 15.46
N ARG A 354 -2.56 -36.02 15.17
CA ARG A 354 -3.90 -35.64 14.70
C ARG A 354 -4.57 -34.68 15.71
N PRO A 355 -4.98 -33.48 15.28
CA PRO A 355 -5.60 -32.53 16.19
C PRO A 355 -7.03 -32.95 16.53
N PHE A 356 -7.50 -32.59 17.71
CA PHE A 356 -8.91 -32.78 18.10
C PHE A 356 -9.85 -31.88 17.28
N GLN A 357 -9.38 -30.68 16.92
CA GLN A 357 -10.09 -29.73 16.07
C GLN A 357 -9.42 -29.66 14.70
N VAL A 358 -10.19 -29.95 13.65
CA VAL A 358 -9.65 -30.11 12.29
C VAL A 358 -10.06 -29.00 11.33
N GLY A 359 -11.00 -28.13 11.73
CA GLY A 359 -11.45 -27.05 10.87
C GLY A 359 -12.56 -26.19 11.46
N THR A 360 -13.05 -25.28 10.62
CA THR A 360 -14.10 -24.30 10.95
C THR A 360 -15.07 -24.13 9.79
N ILE A 361 -16.35 -23.92 10.08
CA ILE A 361 -17.39 -23.49 9.13
C ILE A 361 -17.83 -22.07 9.49
N GLY A 362 -17.69 -21.13 8.55
CA GLY A 362 -18.03 -19.71 8.78
C GLY A 362 -18.32 -18.94 7.49
N GLU A 363 -18.62 -17.65 7.62
CA GLU A 363 -18.98 -16.74 6.50
C GLU A 363 -17.76 -16.19 5.76
N THR A 364 -16.58 -16.24 6.39
CA THR A 364 -15.40 -15.59 5.84
C THR A 364 -14.83 -16.36 4.67
N ARG A 365 -14.72 -15.69 3.52
CA ARG A 365 -13.91 -16.16 2.41
C ARG A 365 -12.42 -16.24 2.80
#